data_AF-A0A2E4EL62-F1
#
_entry.id   AF-A0A2E4EL62-F1
#
_cell.length_a   1.000
_cell.length_b   1.000
_cell.length_c   1.000
_cell.angle_alpha   90.00
_cell.angle_beta   90.00
_cell.angle_gamma   90.00
#
_symmetry.space_group_name_H-M   'P 1'
#
loop_
_entity.id
_entity.type
_entity.pdbx_description
1 polymer ?
#
loop_
_entity_poly.entity_id
_entity_poly.type
_entity_poly.pdbx_seq_one_letter_code
_entity_poly.pdbx_strand_id
1 'polypeptide(L)'
;MARRFLIFGIGFLLGCVLVYVTMFKGTDREFYGSWLPEGRVLKKIKFSLDQSSSGYKCILEKSGVFDSEFEQLLESGDIDFEKSSTDKTVKRYFISSEVDESRTIVTEIALRRDSAWITQIGISTLSHSACD
;
A
#
# COMPACT_ATOMS: atom_id res chain seq x y z
N MET A 1 -26.65 -9.99 -43.60
CA MET A 1 -25.64 -10.52 -42.66
C MET A 1 -24.91 -9.39 -41.93
N ALA A 2 -24.22 -8.48 -42.62
CA ALA A 2 -23.42 -7.39 -42.02
C ALA A 2 -24.18 -6.46 -41.04
N ARG A 3 -25.45 -6.13 -41.32
CA ARG A 3 -26.25 -5.26 -40.45
C ARG A 3 -26.46 -5.81 -39.03
N ARG A 4 -26.51 -7.13 -38.88
CA ARG A 4 -26.64 -7.78 -37.57
C ARG A 4 -25.34 -7.68 -36.78
N PHE A 5 -24.19 -7.90 -37.42
CA PHE A 5 -22.87 -7.74 -36.80
C PHE A 5 -22.59 -6.32 -36.32
N LEU A 6 -23.04 -5.29 -37.04
CA LEU A 6 -22.88 -3.89 -36.60
C LEU A 6 -23.65 -3.59 -35.31
N ILE A 7 -24.88 -4.09 -35.18
CA ILE A 7 -25.70 -3.88 -33.98
C ILE A 7 -25.05 -4.57 -32.76
N PHE A 8 -24.56 -5.81 -32.95
CA PHE A 8 -23.84 -6.52 -31.88
C PHE A 8 -22.50 -5.84 -31.54
N GLY A 9 -21.76 -5.32 -32.52
CA GLY A 9 -20.51 -4.60 -32.30
C GLY A 9 -20.68 -3.30 -31.53
N ILE A 10 -21.76 -2.55 -31.81
CA ILE A 10 -22.09 -1.32 -31.05
C ILE A 10 -22.42 -1.67 -29.60
N GLY A 11 -23.22 -2.72 -29.36
CA GLY A 11 -23.53 -3.18 -28.01
C GLY A 11 -22.29 -3.63 -27.24
N PHE A 12 -21.39 -4.36 -27.91
CA PHE A 12 -20.12 -4.80 -27.33
C PHE A 12 -19.21 -3.61 -26.98
N LEU A 13 -19.03 -2.66 -27.89
CA LEU A 13 -18.23 -1.46 -27.64
C LEU A 13 -18.82 -0.61 -26.51
N LEU A 14 -20.14 -0.45 -26.45
CA LEU A 14 -20.81 0.29 -25.39
C LEU A 14 -20.64 -0.40 -24.03
N GLY A 15 -20.68 -1.74 -24.00
CA GLY A 15 -20.32 -2.53 -22.82
C GLY A 15 -18.87 -2.35 -22.39
N CYS A 16 -17.91 -2.39 -23.33
CA CYS A 16 -16.50 -2.13 -23.06
C CYS A 16 -16.26 -0.70 -22.53
N VAL A 17 -16.94 0.31 -23.10
CA VAL A 17 -16.85 1.69 -22.62
C VAL A 17 -17.43 1.82 -21.22
N LEU A 18 -18.55 1.16 -20.93
CA LEU A 18 -19.15 1.18 -19.60
C LEU A 18 -18.20 0.57 -18.56
N VAL A 19 -17.65 -0.62 -18.82
CA VAL A 19 -16.63 -1.24 -17.96
C VAL A 19 -15.40 -0.34 -17.84
N TYR A 20 -14.91 0.23 -18.93
CA TYR A 20 -13.76 1.13 -18.89
C TYR A 20 -14.03 2.36 -18.00
N VAL A 21 -15.21 2.97 -18.13
CA VAL A 21 -15.56 4.16 -17.36
C VAL A 21 -15.80 3.83 -15.88
N THR A 22 -16.40 2.68 -15.56
CA THR A 22 -16.70 2.32 -14.16
C THR A 22 -15.53 1.65 -13.43
N MET A 23 -14.71 0.85 -14.12
CA MET A 23 -13.58 0.13 -13.52
C MET A 23 -12.23 0.81 -13.71
N PHE A 24 -12.00 1.56 -14.80
CA PHE A 24 -10.65 2.01 -15.14
C PHE A 24 -10.51 3.54 -15.15
N LYS A 25 -11.56 4.29 -15.48
CA LYS A 25 -11.51 5.75 -15.57
C LYS A 25 -11.91 6.40 -14.24
N GLY A 26 -10.92 6.87 -13.50
CA GLY A 26 -11.14 7.63 -12.26
C GLY A 26 -11.33 6.77 -11.02
N THR A 27 -10.93 5.50 -11.05
CA THR A 27 -10.80 4.72 -9.82
C THR A 27 -9.51 5.13 -9.15
N ASP A 28 -9.61 6.08 -8.23
CA ASP A 28 -8.70 6.17 -7.09
C ASP A 28 -8.51 4.75 -6.57
N ARG A 29 -7.23 4.36 -6.37
CA ARG A 29 -6.81 2.99 -6.02
C ARG A 29 -7.51 2.43 -4.78
N GLU A 30 -8.33 3.20 -4.09
CA GLU A 30 -9.15 2.85 -2.93
C GLU A 30 -10.11 1.68 -3.17
N PHE A 31 -10.83 1.64 -4.31
CA PHE A 31 -11.84 0.58 -4.52
C PHE A 31 -11.19 -0.79 -4.81
N TYR A 32 -10.11 -0.80 -5.58
CA TYR A 32 -9.31 -2.01 -5.81
C TYR A 32 -8.41 -2.35 -4.61
N GLY A 33 -7.79 -1.36 -4.00
CA GLY A 33 -6.90 -1.51 -2.85
C GLY A 33 -7.61 -2.13 -1.67
N SER A 34 -8.87 -1.79 -1.40
CA SER A 34 -9.65 -2.41 -0.33
C SER A 34 -9.92 -3.91 -0.57
N TRP A 35 -10.07 -4.34 -1.83
CA TRP A 35 -10.31 -5.75 -2.14
C TRP A 35 -9.02 -6.57 -2.32
N LEU A 36 -7.98 -5.95 -2.88
CA LEU A 36 -6.66 -6.56 -3.09
C LEU A 36 -5.96 -6.88 -1.76
N PRO A 37 -5.13 -7.93 -1.73
CA PRO A 37 -4.42 -8.32 -0.52
C PRO A 37 -3.54 -7.19 0.03
N GLU A 38 -2.98 -6.35 -0.84
CA GLU A 38 -2.17 -5.18 -0.49
C GLU A 38 -2.95 -4.22 0.40
N GLY A 39 -3.98 -3.56 -0.11
CA GLY A 39 -4.70 -2.55 0.67
C GLY A 39 -5.44 -3.12 1.89
N ARG A 40 -5.79 -4.42 1.92
CA ARG A 40 -6.25 -5.07 3.17
C ARG A 40 -5.16 -5.12 4.24
N VAL A 41 -3.92 -5.44 3.86
CA VAL A 41 -2.79 -5.47 4.78
C VAL A 41 -2.43 -4.06 5.22
N LEU A 42 -2.34 -3.09 4.31
CA LEU A 42 -2.09 -1.68 4.66
C LEU A 42 -3.15 -1.15 5.63
N LYS A 43 -4.44 -1.38 5.37
CA LYS A 43 -5.54 -0.98 6.25
C LYS A 43 -5.45 -1.64 7.63
N LYS A 44 -5.08 -2.93 7.68
CA LYS A 44 -4.89 -3.65 8.94
C LYS A 44 -3.71 -3.09 9.73
N ILE A 45 -2.61 -2.78 9.06
CA ILE A 45 -1.44 -2.16 9.68
C ILE A 45 -1.82 -0.79 10.24
N LYS A 46 -2.47 0.07 9.44
CA LYS A 46 -2.94 1.40 9.87
C LYS A 46 -3.80 1.34 11.14
N PHE A 47 -4.68 0.34 11.26
CA PHE A 47 -5.51 0.16 12.46
C PHE A 47 -4.76 -0.43 13.66
N SER A 48 -3.75 -1.27 13.42
CA SER A 48 -3.02 -1.99 14.48
C SER A 48 -1.76 -1.25 14.96
N LEU A 49 -1.34 -0.20 14.25
CA LEU A 49 -0.15 0.56 14.53
C LEU A 49 -0.43 1.57 15.64
N ASP A 50 0.30 1.44 16.75
CA ASP A 50 0.22 2.41 17.84
C ASP A 50 1.08 3.64 17.54
N GLN A 51 0.46 4.64 16.90
CA GLN A 51 1.05 5.95 16.62
C GLN A 51 1.43 6.73 17.90
N SER A 52 0.91 6.33 19.07
CA SER A 52 1.23 6.95 20.36
C SER A 52 2.51 6.39 20.98
N SER A 53 3.02 5.26 20.48
CA SER A 53 4.20 4.62 21.05
C SER A 53 5.45 5.51 20.93
N SER A 54 6.27 5.54 21.99
CA SER A 54 7.55 6.28 21.99
C SER A 54 8.51 5.78 20.91
N GLY A 55 8.45 4.47 20.60
CA GLY A 55 9.21 3.84 19.53
C GLY A 55 8.82 4.38 18.15
N TYR A 56 7.53 4.58 17.86
CA TYR A 56 7.06 5.14 16.59
C TYR A 56 7.66 6.53 16.33
N LYS A 57 7.56 7.44 17.30
CA LYS A 57 8.09 8.80 17.18
C LYS A 57 9.60 8.83 17.00
N CYS A 58 10.33 8.00 17.76
CA CYS A 58 11.79 7.91 17.65
C CYS A 58 12.24 7.40 16.27
N ILE A 59 11.56 6.39 15.74
CA ILE A 59 11.92 5.79 14.44
C ILE A 59 11.67 6.79 13.31
N LEU A 60 10.56 7.52 13.34
CA LEU A 60 10.26 8.58 12.37
C LEU A 60 11.27 9.72 12.44
N GLU A 61 11.54 10.24 13.64
CA GLU A 61 12.49 11.34 13.84
C GLU A 61 13.90 10.97 13.36
N LYS A 62 14.39 9.77 13.69
CA LYS A 62 15.71 9.29 13.24
C LYS A 62 15.80 9.07 11.73
N SER A 63 14.68 8.79 11.09
CA SER A 63 14.62 8.53 9.65
C SER A 63 14.43 9.78 8.80
N GLY A 64 14.07 10.90 9.44
CA GLY A 64 13.75 12.16 8.75
C GLY A 64 12.49 12.08 7.89
N VAL A 65 11.62 11.10 8.14
CA VAL A 65 10.32 10.94 7.47
C VAL A 65 9.26 11.69 8.26
N PHE A 66 8.44 12.49 7.57
CA PHE A 66 7.34 13.22 8.20
C PHE A 66 6.13 12.31 8.43
N ASP A 67 5.34 12.59 9.47
CA ASP A 67 4.10 11.84 9.75
C ASP A 67 3.16 11.80 8.53
N SER A 68 3.06 12.90 7.78
CA SER A 68 2.23 12.97 6.57
C SER A 68 2.72 12.06 5.44
N GLU A 69 4.04 11.91 5.27
CA GLU A 69 4.64 11.02 4.26
C GLU A 69 4.42 9.56 4.66
N PHE A 70 4.49 9.27 5.96
CA PHE A 70 4.22 7.95 6.48
C PHE A 70 2.74 7.57 6.38
N GLU A 71 1.82 8.49 6.62
CA GLU A 71 0.39 8.29 6.39
C GLU A 71 0.10 8.02 4.91
N GLN A 72 0.75 8.75 4.00
CA GLN A 72 0.64 8.53 2.56
C GLN A 72 1.18 7.16 2.14
N LEU A 73 2.28 6.70 2.75
CA LEU A 73 2.81 5.35 2.56
C LEU A 73 1.81 4.29 3.05
N LEU A 74 1.13 4.51 4.17
CA LEU A 74 0.10 3.59 4.67
C LEU A 74 -1.19 3.60 3.85
N GLU A 75 -1.41 4.61 3.02
CA GLU A 75 -2.59 4.73 2.16
C GLU A 75 -2.36 4.19 0.75
N SER A 76 -1.16 4.42 0.20
CA SER A 76 -0.86 4.16 -1.22
C SER A 76 0.43 3.38 -1.47
N GLY A 77 1.12 2.95 -0.41
CA GLY A 77 2.36 2.19 -0.52
C GLY A 77 2.15 0.82 -1.15
N ASP A 78 3.19 0.35 -1.84
CA ASP A 78 3.26 -0.97 -2.44
C ASP A 78 3.86 -1.98 -1.46
N ILE A 79 3.34 -3.20 -1.44
CA ILE A 79 3.81 -4.26 -0.54
C ILE A 79 4.58 -5.31 -1.34
N ASP A 80 5.87 -5.45 -1.04
CA ASP A 80 6.70 -6.52 -1.59
C ASP A 80 6.43 -7.83 -0.82
N PHE A 81 5.47 -8.62 -1.30
CA PHE A 81 5.15 -9.93 -0.69
C PHE A 81 6.25 -10.97 -0.88
N GLU A 82 7.13 -10.81 -1.86
CA GLU A 82 8.22 -11.76 -2.14
C GLU A 82 9.28 -11.70 -1.04
N LYS A 83 9.56 -10.49 -0.53
CA LYS A 83 10.45 -10.29 0.62
C LYS A 83 9.74 -10.45 1.97
N SER A 84 8.41 -10.35 1.99
CA SER A 84 7.60 -10.40 3.22
C SER A 84 7.45 -11.82 3.77
N SER A 85 7.73 -12.01 5.06
CA SER A 85 7.49 -13.28 5.76
C SER A 85 6.08 -13.33 6.32
N THR A 86 5.14 -13.96 5.61
CA THR A 86 3.72 -14.06 5.99
C THR A 86 3.35 -15.34 6.76
N ASP A 87 4.20 -16.37 6.72
CA ASP A 87 3.97 -17.70 7.33
C ASP A 87 4.33 -17.78 8.83
N LYS A 88 4.93 -16.72 9.38
CA LYS A 88 5.35 -16.69 10.79
C LYS A 88 4.24 -16.12 11.68
N THR A 89 4.27 -16.49 12.97
CA THR A 89 3.35 -15.95 14.00
C THR A 89 3.41 -14.42 14.09
N VAL A 90 4.58 -13.85 13.77
CA VAL A 90 4.79 -12.43 13.52
C VAL A 90 5.03 -12.25 12.03
N LYS A 91 4.08 -11.61 11.36
CA LYS A 91 4.15 -11.35 9.92
C LYS A 91 4.99 -10.10 9.68
N ARG A 92 5.93 -10.13 8.74
CA ARG A 92 6.73 -8.95 8.39
C ARG A 92 6.40 -8.52 6.97
N TYR A 93 6.04 -7.26 6.82
CA TYR A 93 5.66 -6.65 5.56
C TYR A 93 6.67 -5.59 5.17
N PHE A 94 7.19 -5.69 3.95
CA PHE A 94 8.02 -4.66 3.34
C PHE A 94 7.12 -3.76 2.51
N ILE A 95 7.04 -2.49 2.90
CA ILE A 95 6.23 -1.49 2.22
C ILE A 95 7.17 -0.45 1.63
N SER A 96 6.99 -0.16 0.34
CA SER A 96 7.71 0.90 -0.36
C SER A 96 6.74 1.91 -0.96
N SER A 97 7.04 3.19 -0.82
CA SER A 97 6.28 4.26 -1.47
C SER A 97 7.23 5.24 -2.14
N GLU A 98 6.92 5.59 -3.39
CA GLU A 98 7.60 6.66 -4.11
C GLU A 98 6.91 7.98 -3.74
N VAL A 99 7.59 8.83 -2.98
CA VAL A 99 7.07 10.15 -2.55
C VAL A 99 7.40 11.23 -3.58
N ASP A 100 8.58 11.13 -4.21
CA ASP A 100 9.03 11.97 -5.34
C ASP A 100 9.89 11.14 -6.31
N GLU A 101 10.16 11.64 -7.53
CA GLU A 101 11.02 10.99 -8.55
C GLU A 101 12.43 10.58 -8.06
N SER A 102 12.85 11.04 -6.87
CA SER A 102 14.14 10.71 -6.25
C SER A 102 14.05 10.18 -4.81
N ARG A 103 12.85 10.02 -4.25
CA ARG A 103 12.65 9.64 -2.83
C ARG A 103 11.70 8.46 -2.71
N THR A 104 12.28 7.28 -2.47
CA THR A 104 11.54 6.07 -2.13
C THR A 104 11.64 5.81 -0.63
N ILE A 105 10.52 5.79 0.08
CA ILE A 105 10.48 5.40 1.48
C ILE A 105 10.27 3.89 1.52
N VAL A 106 11.16 3.18 2.22
CA VAL A 106 11.05 1.74 2.45
C VAL A 106 10.92 1.49 3.94
N THR A 107 9.89 0.75 4.34
CA THR A 107 9.67 0.39 5.74
C THR A 107 9.40 -1.10 5.91
N GLU A 108 9.93 -1.67 6.98
CA GLU A 108 9.63 -3.03 7.43
C GLU A 108 8.71 -2.95 8.65
N ILE A 109 7.49 -3.46 8.52
CA ILE A 109 6.48 -3.46 9.59
C ILE A 109 6.21 -4.89 10.05
N ALA A 110 6.32 -5.12 11.35
CA ALA A 110 5.95 -6.39 11.97
C ALA A 110 4.52 -6.32 12.49
N LEU A 111 3.69 -7.30 12.13
CA LEU A 111 2.31 -7.45 12.52
C LEU A 111 2.11 -8.75 13.31
N ARG A 112 1.58 -8.64 14.52
CA ARG A 112 1.22 -9.78 15.39
C ARG A 112 -0.21 -9.62 15.89
N ARG A 113 -1.13 -10.45 15.37
CA ARG A 113 -2.59 -10.47 15.61
C ARG A 113 -3.25 -9.09 15.46
N ASP A 114 -3.10 -8.25 16.47
CA ASP A 114 -3.77 -6.94 16.67
C ASP A 114 -2.77 -5.81 17.02
N SER A 115 -1.47 -6.10 17.06
CA SER A 115 -0.41 -5.12 17.30
C SER A 115 0.53 -5.06 16.10
N ALA A 116 0.82 -3.85 15.61
CA ALA A 116 1.85 -3.60 14.62
C ALA A 116 2.91 -2.65 15.19
N TRP A 117 4.16 -2.85 14.83
CA TRP A 117 5.24 -1.91 15.13
C TRP A 117 6.23 -1.85 13.97
N ILE A 118 6.86 -0.69 13.83
CA ILE A 118 7.89 -0.46 12.82
C ILE A 118 9.17 -1.13 13.30
N THR A 119 9.80 -1.91 12.44
CA THR A 119 11.10 -2.53 12.73
C THR A 119 12.23 -1.75 12.07
N GLN A 120 12.03 -1.26 10.85
CA GLN A 120 13.01 -0.48 10.10
C GLN A 120 12.29 0.53 9.19
N ILE A 121 12.92 1.67 8.94
CA ILE A 121 12.45 2.65 7.95
C ILE A 121 13.67 3.38 7.37
N GLY A 122 13.62 3.69 6.08
CA GLY A 122 14.68 4.47 5.44
C GLY A 122 14.22 5.08 4.12
N ILE A 123 15.01 6.04 3.64
CA ILE A 123 14.84 6.71 2.35
C ILE A 123 15.89 6.10 1.40
N SER A 124 15.48 5.52 0.29
CA SER A 124 16.27 4.82 -0.75
C SER A 124 16.97 3.51 -0.35
N THR A 125 17.37 3.34 0.92
CA THR A 125 17.92 2.09 1.46
C THR A 125 17.43 1.88 2.90
N LEU A 126 17.24 0.63 3.32
CA LEU A 126 16.86 0.29 4.70
C LEU A 126 17.98 0.75 5.64
N SER A 127 17.71 1.76 6.45
CA SER A 127 18.58 2.16 7.56
C SER A 127 18.03 1.54 8.84
N HIS A 128 18.88 0.81 9.56
CA HIS A 128 18.53 0.30 10.89
C HIS A 128 18.55 1.46 11.89
N SER A 129 17.40 2.09 12.12
CA SER A 129 17.21 2.98 13.28
C SER A 129 16.71 2.17 14.47
N ALA A 130 17.63 1.65 15.27
CA ALA A 130 17.27 1.08 16.57
C ALA A 130 16.82 2.21 17.51
N CYS A 131 15.61 2.08 18.04
CA CYS A 131 15.10 2.86 19.16
C CYS A 131 14.83 1.86 20.29
N ASP A 132 15.66 1.92 21.32
CA ASP A 132 15.57 1.08 22.53
C ASP A 132 14.41 1.51 23.44
#